data_AF-A0A7X8PZL8-F1
#
_entry.id   AF-A0A7X8PZL8-F1
#
_cell.length_a   1.000
_cell.length_b   1.000
_cell.length_c   1.000
_cell.angle_alpha   90.00
_cell.angle_beta   90.00
_cell.angle_gamma   90.00
#
_symmetry.space_group_name_H-M   'P 1'
#
loop_
_entity.id
_entity.type
_entity.pdbx_description
1 polymer ?
#
loop_
_entity_poly.entity_id
_entity_poly.type
_entity_poly.pdbx_seq_one_letter_code
_entity_poly.pdbx_strand_id
1 'polypeptide(L)'
;MSRQKRTLIFSIFIVIGISLIVYLVSNEILFARVDDERLKLVKNIHKEELLIGMEYDECEKLLGPVKFENDKAWVFPGGYTYSKIKGMADWERYDLWVYYDDNNIAVSTSIERDQSG
;
A
#
# COMPACT_ATOMS: atom_id res chain seq x y z
N MET A 1 -32.82 -44.73 -11.50
CA MET A 1 -32.43 -43.76 -10.45
C MET A 1 -33.67 -43.20 -9.74
N SER A 2 -33.86 -43.48 -8.45
CA SER A 2 -35.10 -43.12 -7.71
C SER A 2 -35.23 -41.59 -7.53
N ARG A 3 -36.46 -41.08 -7.42
CA ARG A 3 -36.75 -39.65 -7.20
C ARG A 3 -35.96 -39.09 -6.00
N GLN A 4 -35.88 -39.84 -4.91
CA GLN A 4 -35.14 -39.48 -3.70
C GLN A 4 -33.64 -39.26 -3.95
N LYS A 5 -32.99 -40.09 -4.78
CA LYS A 5 -31.55 -39.93 -5.08
C LYS A 5 -31.26 -38.65 -5.87
N ARG A 6 -32.18 -38.23 -6.76
CA ARG A 6 -32.05 -36.99 -7.53
C ARG A 6 -32.23 -35.75 -6.66
N THR A 7 -33.19 -35.77 -5.74
CA THR A 7 -33.41 -34.68 -4.78
C THR A 7 -32.21 -34.48 -3.86
N LEU A 8 -31.62 -35.57 -3.35
CA LEU A 8 -30.44 -35.51 -2.49
C LEU A 8 -29.25 -34.84 -3.19
N ILE A 9 -28.99 -35.23 -4.44
CA ILE A 9 -27.91 -34.64 -5.24
C ILE A 9 -28.14 -33.14 -5.43
N PHE A 10 -29.37 -32.73 -5.76
CA PHE A 10 -29.71 -31.31 -5.96
C PHE A 10 -29.50 -30.48 -4.68
N SER A 11 -29.88 -31.02 -3.52
CA SER A 11 -29.65 -30.37 -2.23
C SER A 11 -28.17 -30.16 -1.92
N ILE A 12 -27.32 -31.15 -2.23
CA ILE A 12 -25.86 -31.05 -2.05
C ILE A 12 -25.29 -29.93 -2.93
N PHE A 13 -25.71 -29.85 -4.20
CA PHE A 13 -25.24 -28.81 -5.11
C PHE A 13 -25.63 -27.40 -4.65
N ILE A 14 -26.84 -27.22 -4.11
CA ILE A 14 -27.27 -25.93 -3.55
C ILE A 14 -26.39 -25.52 -2.37
N VAL A 15 -26.13 -26.45 -1.44
CA VAL A 15 -25.31 -26.17 -0.25
C VAL A 15 -23.88 -25.80 -0.64
N ILE A 16 -23.27 -26.52 -1.58
CA ILE A 16 -21.93 -26.19 -2.10
C ILE A 16 -21.95 -24.81 -2.77
N GLY A 17 -22.96 -24.53 -3.60
CA GLY A 17 -23.09 -23.25 -4.30
C GLY A 17 -23.20 -22.05 -3.36
N ILE A 18 -24.06 -22.13 -2.34
CA ILE A 18 -24.20 -21.08 -1.33
C ILE A 18 -22.91 -20.92 -0.53
N SER A 19 -22.25 -22.02 -0.17
CA SER A 19 -20.98 -21.98 0.57
C SER A 19 -19.88 -21.28 -0.22
N LEU A 20 -19.83 -21.50 -1.54
CA LEU A 20 -18.87 -20.85 -2.44
C LEU A 20 -19.13 -19.33 -2.53
N ILE A 21 -20.41 -18.93 -2.64
CA ILE A 21 -20.80 -17.51 -2.69
C ILE A 21 -20.44 -16.81 -1.38
N VAL A 22 -20.76 -17.42 -0.23
CA VAL A 22 -20.41 -16.86 1.08
C VAL A 22 -18.90 -16.74 1.25
N TYR A 23 -18.13 -17.74 0.80
CA TYR A 23 -16.68 -17.68 0.81
C TYR A 23 -16.14 -16.51 -0.03
N LEU A 24 -16.63 -16.34 -1.26
CA LEU A 24 -16.20 -15.26 -2.16
C LEU A 24 -16.54 -13.87 -1.60
N VAL A 25 -17.78 -13.67 -1.13
CA VAL A 25 -18.23 -12.41 -0.54
C VAL A 25 -17.47 -12.09 0.76
N SER A 26 -17.22 -13.09 1.60
CA SER A 26 -16.46 -12.89 2.84
C SER A 26 -15.02 -12.48 2.55
N ASN A 27 -14.40 -13.05 1.50
CA ASN A 27 -13.06 -12.69 1.08
C ASN A 27 -13.01 -11.25 0.55
N GLU A 28 -13.95 -10.86 -0.32
CA GLU A 28 -14.04 -9.47 -0.81
C GLU A 28 -14.23 -8.45 0.31
N ILE A 29 -15.09 -8.74 1.30
CA ILE A 29 -15.29 -7.85 2.46
C ILE A 29 -14.03 -7.77 3.33
N LEU A 30 -13.32 -8.88 3.52
CA LEU A 30 -12.05 -8.88 4.26
C LEU A 30 -10.99 -8.04 3.55
N PHE A 31 -10.85 -8.18 2.22
CA PHE A 31 -9.91 -7.40 1.43
C PHE A 31 -10.29 -5.92 1.41
N ALA A 32 -11.58 -5.58 1.29
CA ALA A 32 -12.04 -4.20 1.35
C ALA A 32 -11.74 -3.54 2.71
N ARG A 33 -11.88 -4.27 3.83
CA ARG A 33 -11.51 -3.76 5.16
C ARG A 33 -10.01 -3.58 5.35
N VAL A 34 -9.21 -4.53 4.86
CA VAL A 34 -7.75 -4.45 4.93
C VAL A 34 -7.22 -3.31 4.05
N ASP A 35 -7.84 -3.06 2.89
CA ASP A 35 -7.49 -1.94 2.02
C ASP A 35 -7.82 -0.59 2.68
N ASP A 36 -8.95 -0.47 3.40
CA ASP A 36 -9.35 0.77 4.08
C ASP A 36 -8.47 1.09 5.31
N GLU A 37 -8.02 0.06 6.05
CA GLU A 37 -7.06 0.23 7.16
C GLU A 37 -5.64 0.50 6.67
N ARG A 38 -5.21 -0.13 5.57
CA ARG A 38 -3.92 0.20 4.94
C ARG A 38 -3.93 1.60 4.31
N LEU A 39 -5.04 2.06 3.74
CA LEU A 39 -5.19 3.44 3.29
C LEU A 39 -5.10 4.44 4.44
N LYS A 40 -5.59 4.11 5.64
CA LYS A 40 -5.38 4.94 6.84
C LYS A 40 -3.92 4.99 7.29
N LEU A 41 -3.18 3.90 7.13
CA LEU A 41 -1.74 3.85 7.40
C LEU A 41 -0.93 4.65 6.38
N VAL A 42 -1.34 4.63 5.11
CA VAL A 42 -0.79 5.50 4.06
C VAL A 42 -1.19 6.97 4.27
N LYS A 43 -2.37 7.26 4.83
CA LYS A 43 -2.74 8.63 5.26
C LYS A 43 -2.02 9.09 6.53
N ASN A 44 -1.47 8.19 7.33
CA ASN A 44 -0.49 8.53 8.38
C ASN A 44 0.89 8.91 7.81
N ILE A 45 1.08 8.84 6.49
CA ILE A 45 2.08 9.61 5.76
C ILE A 45 1.58 11.08 5.64
N HIS A 46 1.19 11.66 6.77
CA HIS A 46 1.28 13.09 7.07
C HIS A 46 2.64 13.41 7.73
N LYS A 47 3.64 12.53 7.51
CA LYS A 47 5.04 12.81 7.85
C LYS A 47 5.70 13.80 6.89
N GLU A 48 5.10 14.07 5.74
CA GLU A 48 5.56 15.06 4.77
C GLU A 48 5.70 16.46 5.40
N GLU A 49 4.70 16.90 6.17
CA GLU A 49 4.76 18.19 6.88
C GLU A 49 5.66 18.16 8.12
N LEU A 50 5.87 16.97 8.72
CA LEU A 50 6.73 16.83 9.91
C LEU A 50 8.21 17.03 9.59
N LEU A 51 8.62 16.82 8.34
CA LEU A 51 10.01 16.98 7.92
C LEU A 51 10.35 18.42 7.56
N ILE A 52 9.35 19.25 7.22
CA ILE A 52 9.58 20.65 6.84
C ILE A 52 10.15 21.41 8.04
N GLY A 53 11.27 22.08 7.84
CA GLY A 53 12.01 22.80 8.87
C GLY A 53 13.05 21.97 9.61
N MET A 54 13.16 20.66 9.33
CA MET A 54 14.21 19.81 9.89
C MET A 54 15.52 19.97 9.13
N GLU A 55 16.62 19.88 9.86
CA GLU A 55 17.96 19.78 9.27
C GLU A 55 18.20 18.37 8.70
N TYR A 56 19.19 18.26 7.81
CA TYR A 56 19.64 17.00 7.23
C TYR A 56 19.79 15.87 8.27
N ASP A 57 20.56 16.13 9.33
CA ASP A 57 20.89 15.14 10.36
C ASP A 57 19.64 14.61 11.08
N GLU A 58 18.62 15.47 11.24
CA GLU A 58 17.35 15.10 11.86
C GLU A 58 16.51 14.22 10.93
N CYS A 59 16.48 14.57 9.64
CA CYS A 59 15.83 13.76 8.61
C CYS A 59 16.48 12.37 8.51
N GLU A 60 17.81 12.28 8.46
CA GLU A 60 18.53 11.01 8.38
C GLU A 60 18.30 10.14 9.62
N LYS A 61 18.24 10.74 10.81
CA LYS A 61 17.98 10.01 12.05
C LYS A 61 16.56 9.42 12.11
N LEU A 62 15.59 10.09 11.49
CA LEU A 62 14.19 9.67 11.47
C LEU A 62 13.88 8.68 10.34
N LEU A 63 14.46 8.89 9.17
CA LEU A 63 14.14 8.16 7.93
C LEU A 63 15.17 7.07 7.62
N GLY A 64 16.33 7.10 8.29
CA GLY A 64 17.47 6.26 7.97
C GLY A 64 18.38 6.90 6.91
N PRO A 65 19.39 6.17 6.44
CA PRO A 65 20.39 6.69 5.51
C PRO A 65 19.77 7.07 4.17
N VAL A 66 20.29 8.14 3.58
CA VAL A 66 19.93 8.60 2.23
C VAL A 66 20.29 7.53 1.19
N LYS A 67 19.37 7.24 0.28
CA LYS A 67 19.57 6.35 -0.86
C LYS A 67 20.48 7.02 -1.91
N PHE A 68 20.17 8.27 -2.25
CA PHE A 68 21.03 9.14 -3.05
C PHE A 68 20.65 10.62 -2.85
N GLU A 69 21.59 11.51 -3.15
CA GLU A 69 21.45 12.95 -3.08
C GLU A 69 21.66 13.56 -4.47
N ASN A 70 20.93 14.62 -4.77
CA ASN A 70 21.20 15.51 -5.90
C ASN A 70 21.15 16.96 -5.41
N ASP A 71 21.52 17.91 -6.27
CA ASP A 71 21.64 19.35 -5.97
C ASP A 71 20.41 20.03 -5.35
N LYS A 72 19.24 19.36 -5.32
CA LYS A 72 17.97 19.94 -4.85
C LYS A 72 17.22 19.06 -3.85
N ALA A 73 17.59 17.79 -3.70
CA ALA A 73 16.84 16.85 -2.90
C ALA A 73 17.68 15.68 -2.37
N TRP A 74 17.37 15.30 -1.14
CA TRP A 74 17.80 14.04 -0.55
C TRP A 74 16.69 13.00 -0.73
N VAL A 75 17.07 11.84 -1.24
CA VAL A 75 16.13 10.77 -1.52
C VAL A 75 16.30 9.68 -0.48
N PHE A 76 15.28 9.51 0.34
CA PHE A 76 15.21 8.49 1.37
C PHE A 76 14.42 7.29 0.86
N PRO A 77 14.79 6.07 1.27
CA PRO A 77 13.99 4.88 0.95
C PRO A 77 12.60 5.04 1.56
N GLY A 78 11.58 5.06 0.71
CA GLY A 78 10.20 5.14 1.16
C GLY A 78 9.61 3.77 1.46
N GLY A 79 8.29 3.66 1.28
CA GLY A 79 7.53 2.44 1.52
C GLY A 79 7.15 1.70 0.24
N TYR A 80 6.54 0.54 0.43
CA TYR A 80 5.84 -0.18 -0.63
C TYR A 80 4.35 0.14 -0.53
N THR A 81 3.74 0.49 -1.66
CA THR A 81 2.27 0.50 -1.76
C THR A 81 1.80 -0.64 -2.65
N TYR A 82 0.62 -1.14 -2.33
CA TYR A 82 -0.03 -2.17 -3.10
C TYR A 82 -0.88 -1.49 -4.19
N SER A 83 -0.56 -1.76 -5.45
CA SER A 83 -1.31 -1.23 -6.58
C SER A 83 -2.01 -2.38 -7.29
N LYS A 84 -3.35 -2.38 -7.27
CA LYS A 84 -4.17 -3.36 -8.01
C LYS A 84 -4.65 -2.74 -9.32
N ILE A 85 -3.74 -2.57 -10.28
CA ILE A 85 -4.12 -2.11 -11.62
C ILE A 85 -4.47 -3.33 -12.49
N LYS A 86 -5.72 -3.38 -12.96
CA LYS A 86 -6.21 -4.36 -13.96
C LYS A 86 -5.96 -5.85 -13.63
N GLY A 87 -6.08 -6.23 -12.36
CA GLY A 87 -6.08 -7.64 -11.96
C GLY A 87 -4.70 -8.28 -11.82
N MET A 88 -3.62 -7.52 -11.96
CA MET A 88 -2.28 -7.91 -11.49
C MET A 88 -2.02 -7.27 -10.13
N ALA A 89 -1.56 -8.09 -9.19
CA ALA A 89 -1.07 -7.64 -7.89
C ALA A 89 0.40 -7.28 -8.06
N ASP A 90 0.72 -5.98 -8.03
CA ASP A 90 2.10 -5.53 -8.12
C ASP A 90 2.48 -4.67 -6.90
N TRP A 91 3.71 -4.87 -6.44
CA TRP A 91 4.27 -4.11 -5.33
C TRP A 91 5.06 -2.94 -5.91
N GLU A 92 4.53 -1.75 -5.76
CA GLU A 92 5.20 -0.54 -6.24
C GLU A 92 6.00 0.06 -5.09
N ARG A 93 7.32 0.22 -5.31
CA ARG A 93 8.20 0.90 -4.37
C ARG A 93 8.16 2.40 -4.64
N TYR A 94 8.11 3.18 -3.57
CA TYR A 94 8.17 4.63 -3.63
C TYR A 94 9.35 5.12 -2.79
N ASP A 95 9.99 6.17 -3.26
CA ASP A 95 11.02 6.89 -2.54
C ASP A 95 10.47 8.23 -2.06
N LEU A 96 10.96 8.68 -0.90
CA LEU A 96 10.62 9.97 -0.33
C LEU A 96 11.71 10.97 -0.71
N TRP A 97 11.32 12.00 -1.44
CA TRP A 97 12.17 13.11 -1.85
C TRP A 97 11.98 14.24 -0.87
N VAL A 98 13.06 14.68 -0.24
CA VAL A 98 13.08 15.82 0.67
C VAL A 98 13.88 16.92 0.00
N TYR A 99 13.21 18.00 -0.37
CA TYR A 99 13.84 19.19 -0.95
C TYR A 99 14.30 20.10 0.16
N TYR A 100 15.49 20.68 0.00
CA TYR A 100 16.13 21.51 1.02
C TYR A 100 16.53 22.88 0.46
N ASP A 101 16.73 23.84 1.36
CA ASP A 101 17.26 25.17 1.03
C ASP A 101 18.80 25.23 1.12
N ASP A 102 19.39 26.39 0.84
CA ASP A 102 20.85 26.58 0.88
C ASP A 102 21.47 26.37 2.28
N ASN A 103 20.65 26.29 3.34
CA ASN A 103 21.07 26.00 4.71
C ASN A 103 20.86 24.53 5.08
N ASN A 104 20.54 23.65 4.12
CA ASN A 104 20.24 22.24 4.36
C ASN A 104 19.02 22.03 5.27
N ILE A 105 18.02 22.91 5.16
CA ILE A 105 16.74 22.79 5.87
C ILE A 105 15.70 22.27 4.88
N ALA A 106 14.98 21.23 5.26
CA ALA A 106 13.90 20.67 4.45
C ALA A 106 12.76 21.70 4.27
N VAL A 107 12.41 22.02 3.03
CA VAL A 107 11.37 23.01 2.68
C VAL A 107 10.14 22.40 2.03
N SER A 108 10.28 21.20 1.46
CA SER A 108 9.19 20.49 0.80
C SER A 108 9.51 19.01 0.68
N THR A 109 8.50 18.18 0.48
CA THR A 109 8.66 16.75 0.24
C THR A 109 7.79 16.27 -0.92
N SER A 110 8.23 15.23 -1.62
CA SER A 110 7.47 14.55 -2.67
C SER A 110 7.64 13.04 -2.51
N ILE A 111 6.60 12.27 -2.83
CA ILE A 111 6.69 10.81 -2.90
C ILE A 111 6.63 10.42 -4.36
N GLU A 112 7.72 9.82 -4.85
CA GLU A 112 7.84 9.41 -6.24
C GLU A 112 8.03 7.91 -6.34
N ARG A 113 7.48 7.32 -7.40
CA ARG A 113 7.66 5.89 -7.67
C ARG A 113 9.13 5.64 -8.00
N ASP A 114 9.72 4.65 -7.33
CA ASP A 114 11.09 4.24 -7.59
C ASP A 114 11.18 3.72 -9.04
N GLN A 115 11.97 4.41 -9.88
CA GLN A 115 12.20 4.05 -11.28
C GLN A 115 13.45 3.17 -11.46
N SER A 116 14.10 2.78 -10.36
CA SER A 116 15.25 1.88 -10.35
C SER A 116 14.79 0.45 -10.60
N GLY A 117 14.53 0.10 -11.86
CA GLY A 117 14.24 -1.26 -12.30
C GLY A 117 15.41 -2.22 -12.07
#